data_AF-A0A836U7P7-F1
#
_entry.id   AF-A0A836U7P7-F1
#
_cell.length_a   1.000
_cell.length_b   1.000
_cell.length_c   1.000
_cell.angle_alpha   90.00
_cell.angle_beta   90.00
_cell.angle_gamma   90.00
#
_symmetry.space_group_name_H-M   'P 1'
#
loop_
_entity.id
_entity.type
_entity.pdbx_description
1 polymer ?
#
loop_
_entity_poly.entity_id
_entity_poly.type
_entity_poly.pdbx_seq_one_letter_code
_entity_poly.pdbx_strand_id
1 'polypeptide(L)' 'MTLTLRLQRQLPEFRLDVDVICQEPVTAIYGPSGAGKTTLLNLV' A
#
# COMPACT_ATOMS: atom_id res chain seq x y z
N MET A 1 -1.58 12.68 -13.60
CA MET A 1 -2.16 12.71 -12.23
C MET A 1 -1.26 11.88 -11.37
N THR A 2 -0.82 12.40 -10.22
CA THR A 2 0.14 11.70 -9.35
C THR A 2 -0.56 11.32 -8.05
N LEU A 3 -0.51 10.05 -7.67
CA LEU A 3 -1.00 9.56 -6.39
C LEU A 3 0.19 9.44 -5.43
N THR A 4 0.12 10.10 -4.29
CA THR A 4 1.13 9.99 -3.22
C THR A 4 0.48 9.37 -2.00
N LEU A 5 1.04 8.27 -1.52
CA LEU A 5 0.54 7.51 -0.38
C LEU A 5 1.64 7.40 0.67
N ARG A 6 1.40 7.97 1.85
CA ARG A 6 2.25 7.78 3.02
C ARG A 6 1.39 7.41 4.21
N LEU A 7 1.46 6.16 4.64
CA LEU A 7 0.67 5.67 5.75
C LEU A 7 1.43 4.64 6.59
N GLN A 8 1.07 4.61 7.86
CA GLN A 8 1.53 3.63 8.82
C GLN A 8 0.34 3.10 9.59
N ARG A 9 0.18 1.78 9.62
CA ARG A 9 -0.87 1.12 10.38
C ARG A 9 -0.34 -0.11 11.10
N GLN A 10 -0.44 -0.09 12.43
CA GLN A 10 -0.24 -1.27 13.24
C GLN A 10 -1.50 -2.14 13.22
N LEU A 11 -1.33 -3.42 12.88
CA LEU A 11 -2.28 -4.51 13.05
C LEU A 11 -1.68 -5.51 14.07
N PRO A 12 -2.46 -6.47 14.61
CA PRO A 12 -2.01 -7.30 15.74
C PRO A 12 -0.64 -7.97 15.54
N GLU A 13 -0.38 -8.54 14.36
CA GLU A 13 0.85 -9.29 14.06
C GLU A 13 1.64 -8.70 12.87
N PHE A 14 1.22 -7.52 12.39
CA PHE A 14 1.71 -6.96 11.13
C PHE A 14 1.70 -5.43 11.20
N ARG A 15 2.76 -4.81 10.72
CA ARG A 15 2.81 -3.36 10.53
C ARG A 15 2.82 -3.08 9.03
N LEU A 16 1.81 -2.35 8.57
CA LEU A 16 1.81 -1.77 7.23
C LEU A 16 2.53 -0.42 7.30
N ASP A 17 3.62 -0.27 6.58
CA ASP A 17 4.40 0.96 6.46
C ASP A 17 4.67 1.20 4.98
N VAL A 18 4.02 2.22 4.41
CA VAL A 18 4.01 2.46 2.98
C VAL A 18 4.30 3.93 2.72
N ASP A 19 5.29 4.17 1.87
CA ASP A 19 5.63 5.48 1.32
C ASP A 19 5.89 5.29 -0.18
N VAL A 20 4.91 5.66 -1.01
CA VAL A 20 4.97 5.43 -2.47
C VAL A 20 4.37 6.61 -3.24
N ILE A 21 4.99 6.90 -4.38
CA ILE A 21 4.53 7.88 -5.37
C ILE A 21 4.24 7.12 -6.67
N CYS A 22 2.98 7.12 -7.09
CA CYS A 22 2.53 6.52 -8.34
C CYS A 22 2.33 7.64 -9.36
N GLN A 23 3.14 7.66 -10.42
CA GLN A 23 3.15 8.74 -11.43
C GLN A 23 2.36 8.35 -12.69
N GLU A 24 2.19 7.05 -12.91
CA GLU A 24 1.49 6.46 -14.03
C GLU A 24 -0.03 6.45 -13.80
N PRO A 25 -0.84 6.50 -14.87
CA PRO A 25 -2.29 6.38 -14.74
C PRO A 25 -2.76 5.05 -14.14
N VAL A 26 -1.93 4.00 -14.22
CA VAL A 26 -2.21 2.67 -13.70
C VAL A 26 -0.94 2.13 -13.05
N THR A 27 -1.05 1.75 -11.77
CA THR A 27 0.04 1.12 -11.00
C THR A 27 -0.45 -0.19 -10.42
N ALA A 28 0.34 -1.25 -10.56
CA ALA A 28 0.05 -2.56 -10.00
C ALA A 28 0.95 -2.84 -8.78
N ILE A 29 0.37 -3.47 -7.76
CA ILE A 29 1.08 -3.84 -6.52
C ILE A 29 1.29 -5.36 -6.52
N TYR A 30 2.56 -5.79 -6.55
CA TYR A 30 2.95 -7.21 -6.53
C TYR A 30 3.57 -7.60 -5.19
N GLY A 31 3.45 -8.88 -4.84
CA GLY A 31 4.06 -9.43 -3.63
C GLY A 31 3.37 -10.73 -3.17
N PRO A 32 4.00 -11.51 -2.28
CA PRO A 32 3.46 -12.78 -1.79
C PRO A 32 2.11 -12.62 -1.08
N SER A 33 1.39 -13.73 -0.89
CA SER A 33 0.16 -13.73 -0.08
C SER A 33 0.48 -13.28 1.34
N GLY A 34 -0.40 -12.47 1.96
CA GLY A 34 -0.18 -11.91 3.29
C GLY A 34 0.70 -10.65 3.35
N ALA A 35 1.30 -10.19 2.25
CA ALA A 35 2.16 -8.99 2.23
C ALA A 35 1.43 -7.65 2.50
N GLY A 36 0.13 -7.66 2.79
CA GLY A 36 -0.63 -6.43 3.09
C GLY A 36 -1.21 -5.69 1.88
N LYS A 37 -1.19 -6.28 0.67
CA LYS A 37 -1.71 -5.64 -0.56
C LYS A 37 -3.18 -5.23 -0.46
N THR A 38 -4.05 -6.19 -0.12
CA THR A 38 -5.49 -5.93 0.07
C THR A 38 -5.73 -4.98 1.22
N THR A 39 -4.94 -5.08 2.29
CA THR A 39 -5.00 -4.15 3.43
C THR A 39 -4.68 -2.71 2.99
N LEU A 40 -3.62 -2.51 2.21
CA LEU A 40 -3.27 -1.20 1.64
C LEU A 40 -4.39 -0.65 0.77
N LEU A 41 -4.94 -1.45 -0.15
CA LEU A 41 -6.04 -1.02 -1.03
C LEU A 41 -7.33 -0.66 -0.29
N ASN A 42 -7.59 -1.24 0.88
CA ASN A 42 -8.75 -0.89 1.70
C ASN A 42 -8.55 0.36 2.58
N LEU A 43 -7.33 0.90 2.64
CA LEU A 43 -7.01 2.10 3.42
C LEU A 43 -6.94 3.38 2.56
N VAL A 44 -7.00 3.24 1.24
CA VAL A 44 -6.99 4.34 0.24
C VAL A 44 -8.38 4.49 -0.32
#